data_AF-A0A965ZKB0-F1
#
_entry.id   AF-A0A965ZKB0-F1
#
_cell.length_a   1.000
_cell.length_b   1.000
_cell.length_c   1.000
_cell.angle_alpha   90.00
_cell.angle_beta   90.00
_cell.angle_gamma   90.00
#
_symmetry.space_group_name_H-M   'P 1'
#
loop_
_entity.id
_entity.type
_entity.pdbx_description
1 polymer ?
#
loop_
_entity_poly.entity_id
_entity_poly.type
_entity_poly.pdbx_seq_one_letter_code
_entity_poly.pdbx_strand_id
1 'polypeptide(L)' 'MTNSRFFYLYLIGGIAALALLIYNVVINYPAVMFTSIAFEAFMVIVLFYLANKTYHEKKDKEMM' A
#
# COMPACT_ATOMS: atom_id res chain seq x y z
N MET A 1 -17.28 -9.24 3.26
CA MET A 1 -16.40 -10.39 3.61
C MET A 1 -15.02 -10.14 3.00
N THR A 2 -14.17 -9.37 3.67
CA THR A 2 -12.76 -9.27 3.30
C THR A 2 -12.08 -10.53 3.81
N ASN A 3 -11.65 -11.38 2.88
CA ASN A 3 -11.03 -12.66 3.20
C ASN A 3 -9.65 -12.37 3.80
N SER A 4 -9.40 -12.77 5.05
CA SER A 4 -8.13 -12.51 5.76
C SER A 4 -6.89 -13.01 5.01
N ARG A 5 -7.11 -13.89 4.03
CA ARG A 5 -6.10 -14.37 3.07
C ARG A 5 -5.40 -13.25 2.29
N PHE A 6 -6.03 -12.09 2.09
CA PHE A 6 -5.46 -11.01 1.30
C PHE A 6 -4.58 -10.04 2.09
N PHE A 7 -4.45 -10.19 3.41
CA PHE A 7 -3.61 -9.30 4.23
C PHE A 7 -2.17 -9.20 3.69
N TYR A 8 -1.53 -10.35 3.49
CA TYR A 8 -0.15 -10.39 2.98
C TYR A 8 -0.04 -9.82 1.57
N LEU A 9 -1.08 -9.97 0.74
CA LEU A 9 -1.09 -9.41 -0.61
C LEU A 9 -1.12 -7.88 -0.58
N TYR A 10 -1.96 -7.28 0.27
CA TYR A 10 -2.00 -5.82 0.44
C TYR A 10 -0.74 -5.29 1.11
N LEU A 11 -0.17 -6.04 2.07
CA LEU A 11 1.07 -5.64 2.76
C LEU A 11 2.27 -5.67 1.81
N ILE A 12 2.50 -6.79 1.12
CA ILE A 12 3.61 -6.94 0.17
C ILE A 12 3.42 -5.99 -1.01
N GLY A 13 2.19 -5.88 -1.52
CA GLY A 13 1.84 -4.91 -2.57
C GLY A 13 2.11 -3.47 -2.15
N GLY A 14 1.75 -3.08 -0.92
CA GLY A 14 2.01 -1.75 -0.38
C GLY A 14 3.50 -1.45 -0.26
N ILE A 15 4.31 -2.42 0.22
CA ILE A 15 5.77 -2.28 0.29
C ILE A 15 6.38 -2.13 -1.11
N ALA A 16 5.96 -2.97 -2.08
CA ALA A 16 6.44 -2.90 -3.45
C ALA A 16 6.06 -1.57 -4.12
N ALA A 17 4.82 -1.11 -3.94
CA ALA A 17 4.35 0.18 -4.46
C ALA A 17 5.11 1.36 -3.84
N LEU A 18 5.42 1.31 -2.54
CA LEU A 18 6.22 2.33 -1.88
C LEU A 18 7.65 2.37 -2.42
N ALA A 19 8.27 1.19 -2.64
CA ALA A 19 9.60 1.12 -3.24
C ALA A 19 9.62 1.70 -4.66
N LEU A 20 8.58 1.43 -5.47
CA LEU A 20 8.44 1.99 -6.81
C LEU A 20 8.25 3.51 -6.79
N LEU A 21 7.45 4.03 -5.85
CA LEU A 21 7.29 5.47 -5.68
C LEU A 21 8.63 6.13 -5.33
N ILE A 22 9.40 5.57 -4.39
CA ILE A 22 10.72 6.09 -4.02
C ILE A 22 11.66 6.05 -5.23
N TYR A 23 11.69 4.93 -5.95
CA TYR A 23 12.49 4.77 -7.16
C TYR A 23 12.13 5.83 -8.23
N ASN A 24 10.84 6.06 -8.47
CA ASN A 24 10.34 7.04 -9.42
C ASN A 24 10.77 8.47 -9.04
N VAL A 25 10.63 8.82 -7.76
CA VAL A 25 11.05 10.13 -7.24
C VAL A 25 12.56 10.33 -7.39
N VAL A 26 13.37 9.31 -7.10
CA VAL A 26 14.84 9.38 -7.17
C VAL A 26 15.32 9.53 -8.62
N ILE A 27 14.77 8.75 -9.56
CA ILE A 27 15.24 8.77 -10.96
C ILE A 27 14.79 10.03 -11.71
N ASN A 28 13.57 10.49 -11.46
CA ASN A 28 13.02 11.61 -12.22
C ASN A 28 13.33 12.96 -11.58
N TYR A 29 14.09 13.01 -10.47
CA TYR A 29 14.48 14.26 -9.84
C TYR A 29 15.46 15.04 -10.73
N PRO A 30 15.27 16.36 -10.95
CA PRO A 30 14.26 17.24 -10.35
C PRO A 30 12.96 17.39 -11.17
N ALA A 31 12.86 16.78 -12.35
CA ALA A 31 11.73 16.89 -13.27
C ALA A 31 10.50 16.04 -12.88
N VAL A 32 10.30 15.74 -11.60
CA VAL A 32 9.22 14.84 -11.17
C VAL A 32 7.86 15.53 -11.32
N MET A 33 6.92 14.86 -11.99
CA MET A 33 5.55 15.37 -12.12
C MET A 33 4.74 15.12 -10.84
N PHE A 34 4.32 16.20 -10.18
CA PHE A 34 3.58 16.15 -8.92
C PHE A 34 2.29 15.31 -9.01
N THR A 35 1.57 15.40 -10.12
CA THR A 35 0.35 14.61 -10.36
C THR A 35 0.60 13.11 -10.40
N SER A 36 1.73 12.66 -10.95
CA SER A 36 2.14 11.25 -10.95
C SER A 36 2.44 10.77 -9.53
N ILE A 37 3.26 11.53 -8.80
CA ILE A 37 3.64 11.19 -7.42
C ILE A 37 2.41 11.14 -6.53
N ALA A 38 1.48 12.10 -6.66
CA ALA A 38 0.27 12.14 -5.85
C ALA A 38 -0.61 10.90 -6.07
N PHE A 39 -0.75 10.44 -7.31
CA PHE A 39 -1.50 9.23 -7.62
C PHE A 39 -0.81 7.97 -7.09
N GLU A 40 0.50 7.87 -7.27
CA GLU A 40 1.30 6.74 -6.75
C GLU A 40 1.25 6.70 -5.21
N ALA A 41 1.39 7.86 -4.55
CA ALA A 41 1.29 7.99 -3.11
C ALA A 41 -0.10 7.58 -2.61
N PHE A 42 -1.15 8.00 -3.32
CA PHE A 42 -2.52 7.59 -3.01
C PHE A 42 -2.68 6.06 -3.09
N MET A 43 -2.15 5.42 -4.13
CA MET A 43 -2.21 3.96 -4.29
C MET A 43 -1.47 3.23 -3.16
N VAL A 44 -0.30 3.74 -2.76
CA VAL A 44 0.45 3.21 -1.60
C VAL A 44 -0.36 3.30 -0.32
N ILE A 45 -0.98 4.46 -0.06
CA ILE A 45 -1.82 4.69 1.13
C ILE A 45 -3.01 3.73 1.13
N VAL A 46 -3.69 3.54 0.00
CA VAL A 46 -4.83 2.63 -0.13
C VAL A 46 -4.42 1.19 0.18
N LEU A 47 -3.28 0.72 -0.34
CA LEU A 47 -2.79 -0.63 -0.09
C LEU A 47 -2.49 -0.85 1.40
N PHE A 48 -1.80 0.09 2.05
CA PHE A 48 -1.53 -0.01 3.49
C PHE A 48 -2.80 0.11 4.33
N TYR A 49 -3.77 0.94 3.91
CA TYR A 49 -5.07 1.01 4.56
C TYR A 49 -5.81 -0.33 4.50
N LEU A 50 -5.86 -0.97 3.32
CA LEU A 50 -6.49 -2.28 3.15
C LEU A 50 -5.75 -3.37 3.94
N ALA A 51 -4.41 -3.33 3.98
CA ALA A 51 -3.61 -4.21 4.82
C ALA A 51 -3.97 -4.02 6.30
N ASN A 52 -4.03 -2.78 6.77
CA ASN A 52 -4.39 -2.48 8.16
C ASN A 52 -5.81 -2.94 8.50
N LYS A 53 -6.78 -2.69 7.62
CA LYS A 53 -8.17 -3.14 7.81
C LYS A 53 -8.26 -4.67 7.86
N THR A 54 -7.64 -5.36 6.91
CA THR A 54 -7.66 -6.84 6.88
C THR A 54 -6.89 -7.49 8.03
N TYR A 55 -5.86 -6.82 8.56
CA TYR A 55 -5.18 -7.24 9.79
C TYR A 55 -6.11 -7.23 11.00
N HIS A 56 -6.85 -6.13 11.20
CA HIS A 56 -7.81 -6.01 12.30
C HIS A 56 -8.93 -7.06 12.18
N GLU A 57 -9.46 -7.26 10.97
CA GLU A 57 -10.47 -8.31 10.74
C GLU A 57 -9.94 -9.73 10.96
N LYS A 58 -8.65 -9.98 10.67
CA LYS A 58 -8.00 -11.26 10.99
C LYS A 58 -7.88 -11.43 12.51
N LYS A 59 -7.41 -10.40 13.21
CA LYS A 59 -7.20 -10.41 14.66
C LYS A 59 -8.52 -10.58 15.43
N ASP A 60 -9.59 -9.93 15.00
CA ASP A 60 -10.91 -10.06 15.63
C ASP A 60 -11.47 -11.48 15.52
N LYS A 61 -11.14 -12.20 14.43
CA LYS A 61 -11.51 -13.62 14.27
C LYS A 61 -10.63 -14.59 15.07
N GLU A 62 -9.43 -14.19 15.44
CA GLU A 62 -8.54 -14.98 16.31
C GLU A 62 -8.90 -14.80 17.80
N MET A 63 -9.65 -13.75 18.14
CA MET A 63 -10.15 -13.48 19.50
C MET A 63 -11.59 -13.99 19.75
N MET A 64 -12.23 -14.58 18.73
CA MET A 64 -13.48 -15.34 18.86
C MET A 64 -13.18 -16.84 18.87
#